data_AF-A0A445LTP5-F1
#
_entry.id   AF-A0A445LTP5-F1
#
_cell.length_a   1.000
_cell.length_b   1.000
_cell.length_c   1.000
_cell.angle_alpha   90.00
_cell.angle_beta   90.00
_cell.angle_gamma   90.00
#
_symmetry.space_group_name_H-M   'P 1'
#
loop_
_entity.id
_entity.type
_entity.pdbx_description
1 polymer ?
#
loop_
_entity_poly.entity_id
_entity_poly.type
_entity_poly.pdbx_seq_one_letter_code
_entity_poly.pdbx_strand_id
1 'polypeptide(L)'
;MALHCGTFCFWTVASHPPSSVKLSQPTIKASSFSSPLAPPLVKLNVRGKAFPGDGTPETKESPLVVCFGEMLIDFVPTVNGLSLAEAPAFKKAAGGAPANVAVGISRLGGSSAFIGKVGEDEFGYMLANILKENNVNNEGMRFDPGARTALAFVTLRSDGEREFMFYRNPSADMLLQEDELDLDLIRKAKIFHYGSISLITEPCKSAHIAAAKAAKEAGVVLSYDPNLRLPLWPSADSAREGILSIWETADIIKVPFLSIGQNIYSIAIDFFLFPFSGVQITRECGIIDYNTISNN
;
A
#
# COMPACT_ATOMS: atom_id res chain seq x y z
N MET A 1 -11.60 -15.10 37.29
CA MET A 1 -12.45 -16.29 37.45
C MET A 1 -12.00 -17.28 36.39
N ALA A 2 -11.15 -18.24 36.78
CA ALA A 2 -10.47 -19.18 35.89
C ALA A 2 -11.39 -20.36 35.58
N LEU A 3 -11.29 -20.91 34.37
CA LEU A 3 -11.75 -22.27 34.08
C LEU A 3 -10.66 -23.03 33.32
N HIS A 4 -10.00 -23.91 34.08
CA HIS A 4 -9.24 -25.07 33.63
C HIS A 4 -9.77 -26.25 34.43
N CYS A 5 -10.21 -27.33 33.78
CA CYS A 5 -10.19 -28.76 34.19
C CYS A 5 -11.15 -29.52 33.24
N GLY A 6 -10.91 -30.72 32.73
CA GLY A 6 -9.87 -31.70 32.98
C GLY A 6 -10.07 -32.92 32.06
N THR A 7 -8.99 -33.64 31.85
CA THR A 7 -8.87 -34.90 31.10
C THR A 7 -9.37 -36.08 31.92
N PHE A 8 -10.05 -37.06 31.30
CA PHE A 8 -10.08 -38.46 31.77
C PHE A 8 -10.16 -39.44 30.59
N CYS A 9 -9.54 -40.60 30.77
CA CYS A 9 -9.09 -41.57 29.78
C CYS A 9 -9.93 -42.87 29.78
N PHE A 10 -10.01 -43.49 28.58
CA PHE A 10 -10.14 -44.92 28.22
C PHE A 10 -11.23 -45.85 28.79
N TRP A 11 -11.99 -46.47 27.88
CA TRP A 11 -12.17 -47.94 27.79
C TRP A 11 -12.13 -48.39 26.32
N THR A 12 -11.44 -49.51 26.09
CA THR A 12 -11.19 -50.23 24.83
C THR A 12 -12.22 -51.32 24.55
N VAL A 13 -12.54 -51.60 23.27
CA VAL A 13 -12.89 -52.95 22.77
C VAL A 13 -12.29 -53.13 21.35
N ALA A 14 -11.74 -54.31 21.08
CA ALA A 14 -10.89 -54.65 19.93
C ALA A 14 -11.53 -55.61 18.90
N SER A 15 -10.95 -55.61 17.68
CA SER A 15 -10.84 -56.69 16.64
C SER A 15 -12.12 -57.22 15.94
N HIS A 16 -12.23 -57.48 14.61
CA HIS A 16 -11.27 -57.79 13.53
C HIS A 16 -11.91 -57.65 12.08
N PRO A 17 -11.13 -57.76 10.96
CA PRO A 17 -11.46 -57.41 9.56
C PRO A 17 -12.05 -58.61 8.75
N PRO A 18 -12.24 -58.66 7.38
CA PRO A 18 -11.73 -57.81 6.27
C PRO A 18 -12.68 -57.51 5.07
N SER A 19 -12.28 -56.63 4.16
CA SER A 19 -12.30 -56.87 2.70
C SER A 19 -11.67 -55.72 1.91
N SER A 20 -10.82 -56.11 0.97
CA SER A 20 -10.01 -55.28 0.08
C SER A 20 -10.78 -54.82 -1.16
N VAL A 21 -10.81 -53.52 -1.41
CA VAL A 21 -11.16 -52.97 -2.73
C VAL A 21 -9.91 -52.35 -3.34
N LYS A 22 -9.44 -52.95 -4.44
CA LYS A 22 -8.34 -52.44 -5.26
C LYS A 22 -8.85 -51.27 -6.11
N LEU A 23 -8.34 -50.06 -5.88
CA LEU A 23 -8.42 -48.97 -6.86
C LEU A 23 -7.06 -48.86 -7.56
N SER A 24 -7.04 -49.10 -8.86
CA SER A 24 -5.88 -48.94 -9.72
C SER A 24 -5.52 -47.45 -9.85
N GLN A 25 -4.32 -47.07 -9.40
CA GLN A 25 -3.70 -45.79 -9.72
C GLN A 25 -3.18 -45.83 -11.17
N PRO A 26 -3.39 -44.77 -11.99
CA PRO A 26 -2.57 -44.57 -13.17
C PRO A 26 -1.21 -44.02 -12.76
N THR A 27 -0.16 -44.78 -13.06
CA THR A 27 1.24 -44.37 -12.96
C THR A 27 1.53 -43.29 -14.01
N ILE A 28 1.58 -42.02 -13.61
CA ILE A 28 2.16 -40.96 -14.45
C ILE A 28 3.66 -40.94 -14.18
N LYS A 29 4.44 -41.21 -15.23
CA LYS A 29 5.90 -41.11 -15.25
C LYS A 29 6.31 -39.69 -14.85
N ALA A 30 7.18 -39.58 -13.85
CA ALA A 30 7.90 -38.36 -13.57
C ALA A 30 8.83 -38.04 -14.75
N SER A 31 8.47 -37.03 -15.55
CA SER A 31 9.40 -36.37 -16.45
C SER A 31 10.17 -35.32 -15.65
N SER A 32 11.48 -35.50 -15.59
CA SER A 32 12.43 -34.51 -15.09
C SER A 32 12.35 -33.23 -15.93
N PHE A 33 11.68 -32.20 -15.41
CA PHE A 33 11.82 -30.85 -15.93
C PHE A 33 13.00 -30.17 -15.24
N SER A 34 14.12 -30.14 -15.96
CA SER A 34 15.24 -29.23 -15.68
C SER A 34 14.73 -27.80 -15.77
N SER A 35 14.89 -27.02 -14.71
CA SER A 35 14.61 -25.58 -14.70
C SER A 35 15.50 -24.88 -15.73
N PRO A 36 14.96 -24.09 -16.68
CA PRO A 36 15.81 -23.23 -17.48
C PRO A 36 16.39 -22.14 -16.57
N LEU A 37 17.72 -22.00 -16.63
CA LEU A 37 18.48 -20.90 -16.03
C LEU A 37 17.82 -19.56 -16.35
N ALA A 38 17.66 -18.72 -15.32
CA ALA A 38 17.19 -17.35 -15.47
C ALA A 38 18.07 -16.60 -16.48
N PRO A 39 17.48 -15.89 -17.47
CA PRO A 39 18.27 -15.04 -18.36
C PRO A 39 18.90 -13.89 -17.54
N PRO A 40 20.11 -13.43 -17.91
CA PRO A 40 20.78 -12.36 -17.20
C PRO A 40 19.98 -11.05 -17.32
N LEU A 41 19.96 -10.29 -16.21
CA LEU A 41 19.38 -8.95 -16.11
C LEU A 41 19.82 -8.06 -17.29
N VAL A 42 18.87 -7.72 -18.15
CA VAL A 42 19.06 -6.65 -19.14
C VAL A 42 19.13 -5.34 -18.37
N LYS A 43 20.32 -4.73 -18.31
CA LYS A 43 20.48 -3.35 -17.85
C LYS A 43 19.74 -2.44 -18.83
N LEU A 44 18.55 -1.98 -18.45
CA LEU A 44 17.88 -0.89 -19.16
C LEU A 44 18.73 0.38 -18.99
N ASN A 45 19.37 0.80 -20.07
CA ASN A 45 20.14 2.04 -20.10
C ASN A 45 19.18 3.18 -20.47
N VAL A 46 18.52 3.76 -19.47
CA VAL A 46 17.67 4.95 -19.66
C VAL A 46 18.59 6.16 -19.87
N ARG A 47 18.88 6.49 -21.12
CA ARG A 47 19.50 7.78 -21.47
C ARG A 47 18.44 8.87 -21.41
N GLY A 48 18.28 9.49 -20.24
CA GLY A 48 17.61 10.79 -20.14
C GLY A 48 18.45 11.84 -20.87
N LYS A 49 17.86 12.58 -21.80
CA LYS A 49 18.49 13.77 -22.40
C LYS A 49 18.64 14.83 -21.32
N ALA A 50 19.88 15.26 -21.06
CA ALA A 50 20.17 16.41 -20.22
C ALA A 50 19.76 17.70 -20.94
N PHE A 51 19.04 18.59 -20.25
CA PHE A 51 18.86 19.97 -20.67
C PHE A 51 20.17 20.75 -20.43
N PRO A 52 20.56 21.67 -21.32
CA PRO A 52 21.78 22.46 -21.12
C PRO A 52 21.56 23.47 -19.98
N GLY A 53 22.28 23.29 -18.87
CA GLY A 53 22.32 24.24 -17.75
C GLY A 53 23.53 25.16 -17.85
N ASP A 54 23.33 26.43 -17.54
CA ASP A 54 24.39 27.43 -17.39
C ASP A 54 25.20 27.17 -16.11
N GLY A 55 26.48 27.51 -16.14
CA GLY A 55 27.48 27.08 -15.15
C GLY A 55 27.45 27.84 -13.84
N THR A 56 26.37 27.73 -13.05
CA THR A 56 26.39 28.11 -11.63
C THR A 56 26.44 26.86 -10.74
N PRO A 57 27.23 26.85 -9.64
CA PRO A 57 27.27 25.72 -8.73
C PRO A 57 26.01 25.73 -7.85
N GLU A 58 24.89 25.25 -8.39
CA GLU A 58 23.75 24.86 -7.57
C GLU A 58 24.16 23.67 -6.71
N THR A 59 24.13 23.83 -5.39
CA THR A 59 24.00 22.68 -4.48
C THR A 59 22.71 21.96 -4.88
N LYS A 60 22.86 20.89 -5.65
CA LYS A 60 21.76 20.17 -6.29
C LYS A 60 20.95 19.44 -5.22
N GLU A 61 20.07 20.16 -4.53
CA GLU A 61 19.09 19.56 -3.64
C GLU A 61 18.27 18.57 -4.47
N SER A 62 18.30 17.30 -4.06
CA SER A 62 17.55 16.25 -4.73
C SER A 62 16.05 16.57 -4.63
N PRO A 63 15.27 16.41 -5.72
CA PRO A 63 13.83 16.68 -5.70
C PRO A 63 13.14 15.94 -4.54
N LEU A 64 12.53 16.70 -3.63
CA LEU A 64 11.82 16.15 -2.49
C LEU A 64 10.45 15.61 -2.89
N VAL A 65 10.13 14.38 -2.50
CA VAL A 65 8.79 13.81 -2.60
C VAL A 65 8.17 13.70 -1.21
N VAL A 66 7.07 14.41 -0.97
CA VAL A 66 6.32 14.33 0.29
C VAL A 66 5.19 13.33 0.11
N CYS A 67 5.16 12.28 0.92
CA CYS A 67 4.11 11.27 0.93
C CYS A 67 3.18 11.51 2.13
N PHE A 68 1.88 11.57 1.87
CA PHE A 68 0.85 11.90 2.86
C PHE A 68 -0.14 10.76 3.04
N GLY A 69 -0.42 10.40 4.30
CA GLY A 69 -1.52 9.50 4.65
C GLY A 69 -1.21 8.59 5.82
N GLU A 70 -1.57 7.33 5.69
CA GLU A 70 -1.51 6.37 6.79
C GLU A 70 -0.16 5.66 6.92
N MET A 71 0.22 5.38 8.16
CA MET A 71 1.29 4.45 8.52
C MET A 71 0.81 3.60 9.70
N LEU A 72 1.00 2.28 9.60
CA LEU A 72 0.37 1.32 10.51
C LEU A 72 1.22 0.06 10.68
N ILE A 73 0.80 -0.85 11.55
CA ILE A 73 1.43 -2.16 11.68
C ILE A 73 0.65 -3.21 10.89
N ASP A 74 1.32 -3.84 9.94
CA ASP A 74 0.83 -5.06 9.30
C ASP A 74 1.24 -6.28 10.11
N PHE A 75 0.28 -7.12 10.49
CA PHE A 75 0.47 -8.45 11.03
C PHE A 75 0.29 -9.47 9.92
N VAL A 76 1.43 -9.99 9.45
CA VAL A 76 1.51 -11.01 8.40
C VAL A 76 1.65 -12.39 9.04
N PRO A 77 0.87 -13.41 8.65
CA PRO A 77 0.95 -14.72 9.25
C PRO A 77 2.33 -15.35 9.03
N THR A 78 2.81 -16.10 10.02
CA THR A 78 4.07 -16.85 9.89
C THR A 78 3.93 -18.08 9.00
N VAL A 79 2.69 -18.50 8.72
CA VAL A 79 2.34 -19.62 7.85
C VAL A 79 1.35 -19.12 6.79
N ASN A 80 1.74 -19.23 5.52
CA ASN A 80 0.91 -18.79 4.39
C ASN A 80 -0.23 -19.77 4.11
N GLY A 81 -1.27 -19.31 3.42
CA GLY A 81 -2.35 -20.15 2.91
C GLY A 81 -3.48 -20.42 3.91
N LEU A 82 -3.40 -19.87 5.12
CA LEU A 82 -4.39 -20.04 6.19
C LEU A 82 -5.29 -18.82 6.33
N SER A 83 -6.49 -19.01 6.89
CA SER A 83 -7.34 -17.88 7.31
C SER A 83 -6.74 -17.13 8.50
N LEU A 84 -7.26 -15.94 8.80
CA LEU A 84 -6.84 -15.18 9.99
C LEU A 84 -7.06 -15.94 11.29
N ALA A 85 -8.13 -16.75 11.39
CA ALA A 85 -8.46 -17.50 12.59
C ALA A 85 -7.57 -18.75 12.79
N GLU A 86 -7.04 -19.31 11.70
CA GLU A 86 -6.20 -20.51 11.72
C GLU A 86 -4.71 -20.18 11.84
N ALA A 87 -4.31 -18.95 11.51
CA ALA A 87 -2.92 -18.52 11.57
C ALA A 87 -2.37 -18.64 13.02
N PRO A 88 -1.33 -19.46 13.25
CA PRO A 88 -0.85 -19.75 14.60
C PRO A 88 -0.06 -18.59 15.23
N ALA A 89 0.53 -17.74 14.39
CA ALA A 89 1.28 -16.57 14.81
C ALA A 89 1.35 -15.55 13.67
N PHE A 90 1.61 -14.30 14.05
CA PHE A 90 1.82 -13.19 13.13
C PHE A 90 3.14 -12.51 13.42
N LYS A 91 3.81 -12.07 12.35
CA LYS A 91 4.97 -11.19 12.41
C LYS A 91 4.52 -9.76 12.11
N LYS A 92 4.90 -8.83 12.99
CA LYS A 92 4.72 -7.40 12.75
C LYS A 92 5.65 -6.89 11.65
N ALA A 93 5.13 -6.04 10.79
CA ALA A 93 5.83 -5.29 9.76
C ALA A 93 5.30 -3.86 9.72
N ALA A 94 6.11 -2.91 9.27
CA ALA A 94 5.61 -1.57 8.97
C ALA A 94 4.77 -1.62 7.69
N GLY A 95 3.61 -0.98 7.74
CA GLY A 95 2.66 -0.86 6.64
C GLY A 95 2.23 0.58 6.41
N GLY A 96 1.27 0.75 5.50
CA GLY A 96 0.80 2.05 5.02
C GLY A 96 1.33 2.34 3.61
N ALA A 97 0.43 2.57 2.66
CA ALA A 97 0.83 2.71 1.26
C ALA A 97 1.66 3.97 1.00
N PRO A 98 1.30 5.17 1.49
CA PRO A 98 2.12 6.37 1.32
C PRO A 98 3.48 6.24 2.03
N ALA A 99 3.53 5.63 3.22
CA ALA A 99 4.79 5.39 3.93
C ALA A 99 5.73 4.45 3.14
N ASN A 100 5.18 3.39 2.55
CA ASN A 100 5.94 2.48 1.68
C ASN A 100 6.49 3.18 0.43
N VAL A 101 5.75 4.13 -0.14
CA VAL A 101 6.24 4.95 -1.27
C VAL A 101 7.42 5.82 -0.85
N ALA A 102 7.34 6.51 0.30
CA ALA A 102 8.45 7.31 0.81
C ALA A 102 9.72 6.48 1.00
N VAL A 103 9.60 5.32 1.68
CA VAL A 103 10.73 4.39 1.87
C VAL A 103 11.28 3.90 0.53
N GLY A 104 10.41 3.58 -0.42
CA GLY A 104 10.81 3.16 -1.77
C GLY A 104 11.63 4.22 -2.50
N ILE A 105 11.20 5.49 -2.43
CA ILE A 105 11.91 6.62 -3.04
C ILE A 105 13.29 6.79 -2.41
N SER A 106 13.38 6.76 -1.08
CA SER A 106 14.66 6.91 -0.39
C SER A 106 15.63 5.76 -0.71
N ARG A 107 15.13 4.52 -0.76
CA ARG A 107 15.94 3.34 -1.16
C ARG A 107 16.45 3.40 -2.61
N LEU A 108 15.75 4.12 -3.49
CA LEU A 108 16.17 4.37 -4.87
C LEU A 108 17.14 5.56 -5.00
N GLY A 109 17.53 6.20 -3.89
CA GLY A 109 18.45 7.34 -3.85
C GLY A 109 17.77 8.71 -3.99
N GLY A 110 16.43 8.75 -3.95
CA GLY A 110 15.67 9.99 -3.94
C GLY A 110 15.55 10.62 -2.54
N SER A 111 15.09 11.87 -2.48
CA SER A 111 14.76 12.53 -1.22
C SER A 111 13.27 12.42 -0.94
N SER A 112 12.89 11.99 0.26
CA SER A 112 11.48 11.82 0.61
C SER A 112 11.17 12.25 2.02
N ALA A 113 9.93 12.70 2.22
CA ALA A 113 9.35 13.03 3.51
C ALA A 113 8.02 12.29 3.69
N PHE A 114 7.63 12.06 4.94
CA PHE A 114 6.34 11.49 5.29
C PHE A 114 5.55 12.44 6.21
N ILE A 115 4.29 12.68 5.86
CA ILE A 115 3.31 13.41 6.67
C ILE A 115 2.17 12.45 7.02
N GLY A 116 1.91 12.31 8.32
CA GLY A 116 0.89 11.41 8.83
C GLY A 116 0.87 11.42 10.36
N LYS A 117 -0.06 10.66 10.95
CA LYS A 117 -0.22 10.59 12.41
C LYS A 117 -0.24 9.14 12.88
N VAL A 118 0.52 8.86 13.94
CA VAL A 118 0.58 7.55 14.60
C VAL A 118 0.27 7.73 16.10
N GLY A 119 0.00 6.64 16.83
CA GLY A 119 -0.23 6.74 18.26
C GLY A 119 1.06 7.10 19.00
N GLU A 120 0.93 7.80 20.13
CA GLU A 120 2.01 7.95 21.11
C GLU A 120 2.16 6.62 21.88
N ASP A 121 2.65 5.61 21.16
CA ASP A 121 2.80 4.24 21.62
C ASP A 121 4.03 3.56 20.99
N GLU A 122 4.39 2.38 21.51
CA GLU A 122 5.56 1.61 21.07
C GLU A 122 5.55 1.31 19.56
N PHE A 123 4.36 1.14 18.97
CA PHE A 123 4.25 0.95 17.52
C PHE A 123 4.47 2.25 16.76
N GLY A 124 3.95 3.37 17.24
CA GLY A 124 4.22 4.69 16.65
C GLY A 124 5.71 5.04 16.67
N TYR A 125 6.39 4.85 17.81
CA TYR A 125 7.83 5.09 17.91
C TYR A 125 8.65 4.15 17.01
N MET A 126 8.25 2.87 16.93
CA MET A 126 8.85 1.91 16.01
C MET A 126 8.72 2.39 14.55
N LEU A 127 7.54 2.85 14.14
CA LEU A 127 7.29 3.32 12.77
C LEU A 127 8.11 4.58 12.43
N ALA A 128 8.19 5.54 13.35
CA ALA A 128 9.03 6.73 13.17
C ALA A 128 10.52 6.38 13.05
N ASN A 129 11.01 5.41 13.84
CA ASN A 129 12.37 4.91 13.73
C ASN A 129 12.63 4.22 12.39
N ILE A 130 11.67 3.44 11.87
CA ILE A 130 11.81 2.80 10.55
C ILE A 130 11.96 3.83 9.44
N LEU A 131 11.21 4.94 9.47
CA LEU A 131 11.38 6.02 8.51
C LEU A 131 12.78 6.63 8.59
N LYS A 132 13.26 6.90 9.81
CA LYS A 132 14.61 7.44 10.05
C LYS A 132 15.71 6.49 9.55
N GLU A 133 15.61 5.20 9.85
CA GLU A 133 16.55 4.17 9.39
C GLU A 133 16.58 4.03 7.86
N ASN A 134 15.47 4.34 7.18
CA ASN A 134 15.38 4.34 5.72
C ASN A 134 15.64 5.73 5.13
N ASN A 135 16.22 6.67 5.87
CA ASN A 135 16.52 8.04 5.42
C ASN A 135 15.30 8.77 4.81
N VAL A 136 14.13 8.60 5.42
CA VAL A 136 12.93 9.40 5.11
C VAL A 136 12.84 10.52 6.13
N ASN A 137 12.66 11.77 5.70
CA ASN A 137 12.38 12.89 6.60
C ASN A 137 11.01 12.65 7.27
N ASN A 138 11.01 12.54 8.60
CA ASN A 138 9.83 12.28 9.41
C ASN A 138 9.38 13.50 10.26
N GLU A 139 9.87 14.71 9.97
CA GLU A 139 9.47 15.96 10.65
C GLU A 139 7.96 16.25 10.51
N GLY A 140 7.35 15.77 9.42
CA GLY A 140 5.92 15.84 9.16
C GLY A 140 5.06 14.85 9.94
N MET A 141 5.65 13.94 10.73
CA MET A 141 4.90 13.00 11.56
C MET A 141 4.35 13.65 12.83
N ARG A 142 3.16 13.19 13.23
CA ARG A 142 2.52 13.56 14.49
C ARG A 142 2.25 12.33 15.34
N PHE A 143 2.25 12.51 16.66
CA PHE A 143 1.94 11.48 17.64
C PHE A 143 0.66 11.85 18.37
N ASP A 144 -0.27 10.91 18.47
CA ASP A 144 -1.54 11.11 19.16
C ASP A 144 -1.54 10.43 20.54
N PRO A 145 -1.69 11.17 21.65
CA PRO A 145 -1.75 10.59 22.99
C PRO A 145 -3.08 9.89 23.30
N GLY A 146 -4.14 10.16 22.52
CA GLY A 146 -5.50 9.69 22.76
C GLY A 146 -5.93 8.49 21.91
N ALA A 147 -5.28 8.26 20.76
CA ALA A 147 -5.58 7.16 19.85
C ALA A 147 -4.36 6.28 19.58
N ARG A 148 -4.61 4.98 19.37
CA ARG A 148 -3.56 3.99 19.10
C ARG A 148 -3.14 4.00 17.63
N THR A 149 -1.91 3.57 17.38
CA THR A 149 -1.44 3.22 16.03
C THR A 149 -2.33 2.13 15.42
N ALA A 150 -2.73 2.31 14.15
CA ALA A 150 -3.60 1.36 13.48
C ALA A 150 -2.91 0.00 13.27
N LEU A 151 -3.69 -1.08 13.30
CA LEU A 151 -3.20 -2.42 13.01
C LEU A 151 -3.99 -3.03 11.86
N ALA A 152 -3.32 -3.81 11.01
CA ALA A 152 -3.96 -4.58 9.96
C ALA A 152 -3.47 -6.02 10.03
N PHE A 153 -4.38 -6.97 10.16
CA PHE A 153 -4.08 -8.39 9.98
C PHE A 153 -4.38 -8.75 8.54
N VAL A 154 -3.40 -9.33 7.85
CA VAL A 154 -3.50 -9.62 6.41
C VAL A 154 -3.05 -11.05 6.17
N THR A 155 -3.89 -11.86 5.53
CA THR A 155 -3.49 -13.19 5.05
C THR A 155 -3.84 -13.37 3.59
N LEU A 156 -3.08 -14.23 2.92
CA LEU A 156 -3.41 -14.79 1.63
C LEU A 156 -3.71 -16.28 1.84
N ARG A 157 -4.97 -16.66 1.65
CA ARG A 157 -5.43 -18.03 1.77
C ARG A 157 -4.95 -18.88 0.60
N SER A 158 -4.98 -20.20 0.77
CA SER A 158 -4.53 -21.15 -0.25
C SER A 158 -5.35 -21.11 -1.54
N ASP A 159 -6.59 -20.61 -1.46
CA ASP A 159 -7.48 -20.35 -2.60
C ASP A 159 -7.14 -19.05 -3.35
N GLY A 160 -6.17 -18.27 -2.86
CA GLY A 160 -5.77 -16.99 -3.44
C GLY A 160 -6.55 -15.79 -2.90
N GLU A 161 -7.54 -15.99 -2.03
CA GLU A 161 -8.31 -14.90 -1.43
C GLU A 161 -7.51 -14.18 -0.35
N ARG A 162 -7.57 -12.84 -0.37
CA ARG A 162 -6.96 -12.01 0.68
C ARG A 162 -7.99 -11.70 1.75
N GLU A 163 -7.66 -12.02 2.99
CA GLU A 163 -8.46 -11.57 4.15
C GLU A 163 -7.75 -10.41 4.83
N PHE A 164 -8.53 -9.38 5.16
CA PHE A 164 -8.06 -8.21 5.88
C PHE A 164 -8.93 -7.99 7.13
N MET A 165 -8.28 -7.73 8.27
CA MET A 165 -8.95 -7.31 9.49
C MET A 165 -8.23 -6.10 10.08
N PHE A 166 -8.90 -4.95 10.07
CA PHE A 166 -8.32 -3.68 10.49
C PHE A 166 -8.78 -3.29 11.90
N TYR A 167 -7.83 -2.88 12.74
CA TYR A 167 -8.07 -2.21 14.01
C TYR A 167 -7.82 -0.71 13.79
N ARG A 168 -8.88 -0.02 13.35
CA ARG A 168 -8.88 1.38 12.89
C ARG A 168 -10.21 2.06 13.25
N ASN A 169 -10.50 2.22 14.54
CA ASN A 169 -11.79 2.80 15.03
C ASN A 169 -11.76 3.44 16.44
N PRO A 170 -11.37 4.72 16.59
CA PRO A 170 -10.47 5.45 15.71
C PRO A 170 -9.02 5.08 16.02
N SER A 171 -8.17 5.02 14.99
CA SER A 171 -6.71 5.03 15.15
C SER A 171 -6.16 6.42 14.87
N ALA A 172 -4.92 6.67 15.29
CA ALA A 172 -4.30 7.99 15.22
C ALA A 172 -4.23 8.59 13.81
N ASP A 173 -4.04 7.78 12.77
CA ASP A 173 -3.98 8.24 11.37
C ASP A 173 -5.32 8.82 10.87
N MET A 174 -6.43 8.44 11.50
CA MET A 174 -7.77 9.01 11.22
C MET A 174 -7.96 10.40 11.82
N LEU A 175 -7.09 10.80 12.76
CA LEU A 175 -7.24 11.98 13.61
C LEU A 175 -6.22 13.07 13.31
N LEU A 176 -5.53 13.01 12.16
CA LEU A 176 -4.72 14.13 11.69
C LEU A 176 -5.62 15.32 11.36
N GLN A 177 -5.29 16.48 11.89
CA GLN A 177 -6.03 17.72 11.70
C GLN A 177 -5.28 18.68 10.78
N GLU A 178 -6.01 19.64 10.21
CA GLU A 178 -5.46 20.64 9.30
C GLU A 178 -4.40 21.53 9.96
N ASP A 179 -4.59 21.89 11.23
CA ASP A 179 -3.67 22.72 12.01
C ASP A 179 -2.38 21.99 12.44
N GLU A 180 -2.33 20.66 12.29
CA GLU A 180 -1.15 19.85 12.54
C GLU A 180 -0.23 19.73 11.31
N LEU A 181 -0.69 20.17 10.13
CA LEU A 181 0.04 20.05 8.87
C LEU A 181 1.31 20.90 8.84
N ASP A 182 2.41 20.30 8.42
CA ASP A 182 3.63 21.03 8.08
C ASP A 182 3.53 21.61 6.66
N LEU A 183 2.92 22.80 6.56
CA LEU A 183 2.70 23.46 5.27
C LEU A 183 4.02 23.85 4.58
N ASP A 184 5.08 24.12 5.33
CA ASP A 184 6.36 24.51 4.74
C ASP A 184 7.05 23.30 4.10
N LEU A 185 6.97 22.12 4.72
CA LEU A 185 7.42 20.87 4.13
C LEU A 185 6.65 20.55 2.84
N ILE A 186 5.34 20.71 2.85
CA ILE A 186 4.48 20.50 1.67
C ILE A 186 4.89 21.43 0.51
N ARG A 187 5.05 22.74 0.78
CA ARG A 187 5.39 23.73 -0.26
C ARG A 187 6.79 23.56 -0.85
N LYS A 188 7.72 22.94 -0.12
CA LYS A 188 9.08 22.63 -0.62
C LYS A 188 9.14 21.41 -1.53
N ALA A 189 8.10 20.59 -1.54
CA ALA A 189 8.07 19.36 -2.33
C ALA A 189 8.12 19.66 -3.84
N LYS A 190 8.65 18.70 -4.61
CA LYS A 190 8.45 18.65 -6.06
C LYS A 190 7.28 17.76 -6.45
N ILE A 191 7.00 16.73 -5.64
CA ILE A 191 5.84 15.86 -5.78
C ILE A 191 5.19 15.69 -4.41
N PHE A 192 3.88 15.83 -4.35
CA PHE A 192 3.06 15.48 -3.21
C PHE A 192 2.24 14.23 -3.55
N HIS A 193 2.57 13.11 -2.91
CA HIS A 193 1.97 11.81 -3.16
C HIS A 193 0.98 11.42 -2.06
N TYR A 194 -0.21 10.97 -2.42
CA TYR A 194 -1.26 10.59 -1.47
C TYR A 194 -2.12 9.44 -1.99
N GLY A 195 -2.82 8.78 -1.07
CA GLY A 195 -3.82 7.74 -1.38
C GLY A 195 -5.22 8.08 -0.86
N SER A 196 -6.19 7.18 -1.08
CA SER A 196 -7.60 7.46 -0.77
C SER A 196 -8.00 7.21 0.69
N ILE A 197 -7.20 6.49 1.49
CA ILE A 197 -7.58 6.05 2.85
C ILE A 197 -7.80 7.23 3.81
N SER A 198 -7.07 8.33 3.63
CA SER A 198 -7.24 9.55 4.42
C SER A 198 -8.51 10.34 4.06
N LEU A 199 -9.24 9.96 3.00
CA LEU A 199 -10.52 10.59 2.61
C LEU A 199 -11.75 9.97 3.29
N ILE A 200 -11.57 8.88 4.03
CA ILE A 200 -12.69 8.07 4.53
C ILE A 200 -13.45 8.79 5.66
N THR A 201 -12.73 9.39 6.61
CA THR A 201 -13.33 9.96 7.83
C THR A 201 -12.74 11.33 8.17
N GLU A 202 -13.55 12.19 8.76
CA GLU A 202 -13.08 13.40 9.45
C GLU A 202 -12.36 13.03 10.76
N PRO A 203 -11.39 13.85 11.23
CA PRO A 203 -10.90 15.11 10.62
C PRO A 203 -9.84 14.94 9.51
N CYS A 204 -9.32 13.72 9.33
CA CYS A 204 -8.21 13.47 8.39
C CYS A 204 -8.58 13.81 6.93
N LYS A 205 -9.84 13.66 6.54
CA LYS A 205 -10.32 14.09 5.22
C LYS A 205 -10.12 15.59 4.99
N SER A 206 -10.48 16.43 5.95
CA SER A 206 -10.25 17.89 5.86
C SER A 206 -8.75 18.21 5.76
N ALA A 207 -7.93 17.55 6.59
CA ALA A 207 -6.47 17.71 6.54
C ALA A 207 -5.88 17.28 5.18
N HIS A 208 -6.36 16.20 4.58
CA HIS A 208 -5.97 15.76 3.24
C HIS A 208 -6.24 16.86 2.20
N ILE A 209 -7.47 17.38 2.18
CA ILE A 209 -7.88 18.39 1.19
C ILE A 209 -7.04 19.65 1.36
N ALA A 210 -6.79 20.09 2.60
CA ALA A 210 -5.95 21.24 2.89
C ALA A 210 -4.49 21.04 2.44
N ALA A 211 -3.93 19.86 2.68
CA ALA A 211 -2.57 19.52 2.25
C ALA A 211 -2.43 19.50 0.72
N ALA A 212 -3.36 18.85 0.01
CA ALA A 212 -3.38 18.81 -1.45
C ALA A 212 -3.56 20.21 -2.05
N LYS A 213 -4.41 21.06 -1.45
CA LYS A 213 -4.59 22.45 -1.84
C LYS A 213 -3.29 23.25 -1.68
N ALA A 214 -2.63 23.15 -0.52
CA ALA A 214 -1.38 23.86 -0.26
C ALA A 214 -0.26 23.45 -1.24
N ALA A 215 -0.17 22.16 -1.58
CA ALA A 215 0.74 21.65 -2.59
C ALA A 215 0.43 22.23 -3.98
N LYS A 216 -0.84 22.21 -4.40
CA LYS A 216 -1.28 22.76 -5.69
C LYS A 216 -0.99 24.25 -5.83
N GLU A 217 -1.26 25.04 -4.79
CA GLU A 217 -0.99 26.48 -4.76
C GLU A 217 0.50 26.80 -4.85
N ALA A 218 1.37 25.90 -4.38
CA ALA A 218 2.82 26.01 -4.49
C ALA A 218 3.40 25.48 -5.83
N GLY A 219 2.55 25.01 -6.75
CA GLY A 219 3.00 24.46 -8.03
C GLY A 219 3.66 23.08 -7.90
N VAL A 220 3.35 22.34 -6.84
CA VAL A 220 3.82 20.96 -6.61
C VAL A 220 3.00 19.99 -7.44
N VAL A 221 3.65 18.99 -8.06
CA VAL A 221 2.95 17.93 -8.81
C VAL A 221 2.17 17.03 -7.85
N LEU A 222 0.87 16.87 -8.07
CA LEU A 222 0.00 16.02 -7.28
C LEU A 222 -0.05 14.60 -7.86
N SER A 223 0.44 13.62 -7.09
CA SER A 223 0.43 12.20 -7.45
C SER A 223 -0.55 11.43 -6.58
N TYR A 224 -1.53 10.79 -7.21
CA TYR A 224 -2.60 10.07 -6.52
C TYR A 224 -2.58 8.57 -6.85
N ASP A 225 -2.51 7.74 -5.81
CA ASP A 225 -2.76 6.29 -5.89
C ASP A 225 -4.01 5.95 -5.07
N PRO A 226 -5.19 5.78 -5.69
CA PRO A 226 -6.41 5.42 -4.98
C PRO A 226 -6.25 4.22 -4.06
N ASN A 227 -5.38 3.25 -4.41
CA ASN A 227 -5.03 2.07 -3.60
C ASN A 227 -6.22 1.50 -2.79
N LEU A 228 -7.34 1.22 -3.48
CA LEU A 228 -8.61 0.86 -2.85
C LEU A 228 -8.44 -0.27 -1.81
N ARG A 229 -9.00 -0.05 -0.62
CA ARG A 229 -9.16 -1.03 0.46
C ARG A 229 -10.62 -1.07 0.87
N LEU A 230 -11.42 -1.79 0.08
CA LEU A 230 -12.88 -1.82 0.25
C LEU A 230 -13.35 -2.07 1.70
N PRO A 231 -12.73 -2.95 2.52
CA PRO A 231 -13.14 -3.16 3.90
C PRO A 231 -13.01 -1.96 4.85
N LEU A 232 -12.26 -0.91 4.47
CA LEU A 232 -12.14 0.32 5.26
C LEU A 232 -13.28 1.31 4.97
N TRP A 233 -14.01 1.13 3.88
CA TRP A 233 -15.08 2.03 3.46
C TRP A 233 -16.43 1.52 3.94
N PRO A 234 -17.38 2.42 4.31
CA PRO A 234 -18.74 2.03 4.68
C PRO A 234 -19.47 1.21 3.60
N SER A 235 -19.20 1.52 2.33
CA SER A 235 -19.75 0.82 1.16
C SER A 235 -18.88 1.04 -0.08
N ALA A 236 -19.07 0.21 -1.11
CA ALA A 236 -18.42 0.41 -2.42
C ALA A 236 -18.76 1.76 -3.05
N ASP A 237 -20.01 2.22 -2.91
CA ASP A 237 -20.44 3.53 -3.42
C ASP A 237 -19.72 4.67 -2.69
N SER A 238 -19.62 4.60 -1.35
CA SER A 238 -18.87 5.59 -0.57
C SER A 238 -17.37 5.61 -0.95
N ALA A 239 -16.80 4.44 -1.26
CA ALA A 239 -15.43 4.35 -1.75
C ALA A 239 -15.27 5.02 -3.11
N ARG A 240 -16.21 4.77 -4.03
CA ARG A 240 -16.24 5.40 -5.34
C ARG A 240 -16.36 6.92 -5.23
N GLU A 241 -17.32 7.42 -4.45
CA GLU A 241 -17.52 8.86 -4.22
C GLU A 241 -16.30 9.52 -3.61
N GLY A 242 -15.73 8.91 -2.55
CA GLY A 242 -14.52 9.41 -1.90
C GLY A 242 -13.32 9.45 -2.84
N ILE A 243 -13.06 8.35 -3.56
CA ILE A 243 -11.96 8.27 -4.53
C ILE A 243 -12.09 9.30 -5.64
N LEU A 244 -13.30 9.49 -6.16
CA LEU A 244 -13.55 10.41 -7.27
C LEU A 244 -13.62 11.88 -6.83
N SER A 245 -13.88 12.16 -5.55
CA SER A 245 -14.01 13.54 -5.03
C SER A 245 -12.78 14.42 -5.25
N ILE A 246 -11.60 13.80 -5.39
CA ILE A 246 -10.33 14.50 -5.65
C ILE A 246 -9.68 14.12 -6.98
N TRP A 247 -10.40 13.39 -7.85
CA TRP A 247 -9.83 12.82 -9.08
C TRP A 247 -9.24 13.90 -9.99
N GLU A 248 -10.02 14.95 -10.25
CA GLU A 248 -9.63 16.10 -11.09
C GLU A 248 -8.59 17.03 -10.42
N THR A 249 -8.23 16.76 -9.17
CA THR A 249 -7.21 17.56 -8.48
C THR A 249 -5.80 17.06 -8.80
N ALA A 250 -5.63 15.77 -9.10
CA ALA A 250 -4.34 15.13 -9.30
C ALA A 250 -3.78 15.37 -10.71
N ASP A 251 -2.45 15.52 -10.82
CA ASP A 251 -1.74 15.63 -12.09
C ASP A 251 -1.35 14.25 -12.65
N ILE A 252 -1.08 13.30 -11.74
CA ILE A 252 -0.71 11.91 -12.06
C ILE A 252 -1.60 10.99 -11.23
N ILE A 253 -2.28 10.05 -11.90
CA ILE A 253 -3.08 9.02 -11.23
C ILE A 253 -2.55 7.65 -11.58
N LYS A 254 -2.32 6.83 -10.56
CA LYS A 254 -1.96 5.41 -10.71
C LYS A 254 -3.22 4.55 -10.69
N VAL A 255 -3.42 3.76 -11.75
CA VAL A 255 -4.56 2.83 -11.86
C VAL A 255 -4.07 1.37 -11.92
N PRO A 256 -4.67 0.44 -11.14
CA PRO A 256 -4.28 -0.97 -11.17
C PRO A 256 -4.81 -1.68 -12.42
N PHE A 257 -4.04 -2.59 -13.02
CA PHE A 257 -4.38 -3.28 -14.28
C PHE A 257 -5.68 -4.12 -14.27
N LEU A 258 -6.09 -4.69 -13.13
CA LEU A 258 -7.39 -5.39 -13.00
C LEU A 258 -8.59 -4.48 -13.30
N SER A 259 -8.35 -3.17 -13.37
CA SER A 259 -9.29 -2.16 -13.80
C SER A 259 -9.63 -2.19 -15.29
N ILE A 260 -9.13 -3.14 -16.09
CA ILE A 260 -9.24 -3.05 -17.56
C ILE A 260 -9.94 -4.29 -18.17
N GLY A 261 -10.62 -5.12 -17.36
CA GLY A 261 -11.26 -6.33 -17.92
C GLY A 261 -12.38 -6.98 -17.11
N GLN A 262 -12.64 -6.54 -15.87
CA GLN A 262 -13.89 -6.80 -15.18
C GLN A 262 -14.55 -5.48 -14.90
N ASN A 263 -15.66 -5.23 -15.60
CA ASN A 263 -16.60 -4.12 -15.43
C ASN A 263 -16.07 -2.88 -14.70
N ILE A 264 -15.01 -2.32 -15.25
CA ILE A 264 -14.62 -0.94 -15.01
C ILE A 264 -15.36 -0.05 -15.97
N TYR A 265 -16.19 -0.61 -16.84
CA TYR A 265 -16.93 0.14 -17.82
C TYR A 265 -18.17 0.89 -17.25
N SER A 266 -18.29 0.95 -15.92
CA SER A 266 -19.07 1.94 -15.15
C SER A 266 -18.21 2.93 -14.33
N ILE A 267 -16.87 2.82 -14.35
CA ILE A 267 -15.89 3.67 -13.63
C ILE A 267 -14.68 4.11 -14.51
N ALA A 268 -14.53 3.62 -15.76
CA ALA A 268 -13.53 4.03 -16.74
C ALA A 268 -13.86 3.57 -18.20
N ILE A 269 -15.14 3.53 -18.62
CA ILE A 269 -15.45 3.90 -20.02
C ILE A 269 -15.65 5.39 -20.02
N ASP A 270 -15.09 6.02 -21.05
CA ASP A 270 -15.09 7.44 -21.36
C ASP A 270 -14.17 8.27 -20.49
N PHE A 271 -12.87 8.28 -20.81
CA PHE A 271 -12.15 9.54 -20.95
C PHE A 271 -11.09 9.42 -22.04
N PHE A 272 -11.56 9.57 -23.28
CA PHE A 272 -10.80 10.23 -24.34
C PHE A 272 -11.09 11.74 -24.24
N LEU A 273 -10.05 12.55 -24.47
CA LEU A 273 -10.06 14.00 -24.75
C LEU A 273 -10.17 14.98 -23.58
N PHE A 274 -9.22 14.98 -22.63
CA PHE A 274 -8.72 16.22 -22.02
C PHE A 274 -7.21 16.09 -21.73
N PRO A 275 -6.42 17.17 -21.78
CA PRO A 275 -4.96 17.08 -21.86
C PRO A 275 -4.35 16.82 -20.47
N PHE A 276 -4.38 15.57 -20.02
CA PHE A 276 -3.60 15.16 -18.84
C PHE A 276 -2.17 14.79 -19.25
N SER A 277 -1.21 15.18 -18.40
CA SER A 277 0.23 15.06 -18.69
C SER A 277 0.83 13.69 -18.30
N GLY A 278 0.05 12.75 -17.78
CA GLY A 278 0.53 11.38 -17.52
C GLY A 278 -0.42 10.50 -16.71
N VAL A 279 -0.92 9.42 -17.32
CA VAL A 279 -1.58 8.31 -16.61
C VAL A 279 -0.60 7.13 -16.59
N GLN A 280 -0.35 6.56 -15.41
CA GLN A 280 0.53 5.39 -15.26
C GLN A 280 -0.29 4.15 -14.88
N ILE A 281 -0.14 3.09 -15.68
CA ILE A 281 -0.80 1.80 -15.47
C ILE A 281 0.24 0.80 -14.94
N THR A 282 -0.07 0.16 -13.81
CA THR A 282 0.82 -0.86 -13.22
C THR A 282 0.22 -2.26 -13.32
N ARG A 283 0.98 -3.22 -13.88
CA ARG A 283 0.77 -4.66 -13.68
C ARG A 283 1.53 -5.12 -12.44
N GLU A 284 1.16 -6.26 -11.85
CA GLU A 284 1.81 -6.86 -10.68
C GLU A 284 3.34 -7.12 -10.83
N CYS A 285 3.97 -6.81 -11.98
CA CYS A 285 5.42 -6.83 -12.18
C CYS A 285 6.00 -5.68 -13.05
N GLY A 286 5.35 -4.51 -13.22
CA GLY A 286 5.98 -3.40 -13.96
C GLY A 286 5.10 -2.16 -14.23
N ILE A 287 5.74 -0.99 -14.27
CA ILE A 287 5.17 0.32 -14.67
C ILE A 287 5.17 0.40 -16.20
N ILE A 288 4.05 0.75 -16.82
CA ILE A 288 3.96 1.01 -18.26
C ILE A 288 3.52 2.46 -18.48
N ASP A 289 4.31 3.20 -19.26
CA ASP A 289 3.96 4.51 -19.80
C ASP A 289 3.02 4.33 -21.01
N TYR A 290 1.84 4.92 -20.96
CA TYR A 290 0.76 4.72 -21.94
C TYR A 290 1.17 5.12 -23.37
N ASN A 291 2.11 6.07 -23.51
CA ASN A 291 2.65 6.49 -24.81
C ASN A 291 3.38 5.37 -25.58
N THR A 292 3.65 4.23 -24.93
CA THR A 292 4.31 3.06 -25.54
C THR A 292 3.32 2.07 -26.15
N ILE A 293 2.02 2.16 -25.83
CA ILE A 293 1.00 1.19 -26.26
C ILE A 293 0.27 1.63 -27.52
N SER A 294 0.22 2.92 -27.85
CA SER A 294 -0.54 3.43 -29.00
C SER A 294 0.08 3.16 -30.39
N ASN A 295 1.15 2.37 -30.47
CA ASN A 295 1.92 2.10 -31.70
C ASN A 295 2.22 0.60 -31.94
N ASN A 296 1.30 -0.31 -31.62
CA ASN A 296 1.30 -1.68 -32.15
C ASN A 296 -0.13 -2.23 -32.27
#